data_AF-A0A351FFH7-F1
#
_entry.id   AF-A0A351FFH7-F1
#
_cell.length_a   1.000
_cell.length_b   1.000
_cell.length_c   1.000
_cell.angle_alpha   90.00
_cell.angle_beta   90.00
_cell.angle_gamma   90.00
#
_symmetry.space_group_name_H-M   'P 1'
#
loop_
_entity.id
_entity.type
_entity.pdbx_description
1 polymer ?
#
loop_
_entity_poly.entity_id
_entity_poly.type
_entity_poly.pdbx_seq_one_letter_code
_entity_poly.pdbx_strand_id
1 'polypeptide(L)'
;MNALSKLLLCLSAIFFCSDLKGANPAEAKTIGRTIREMPDLSSFLQLLEKTGIGSTLSENTSASYSVFAPTDDAFGKLPKGTVERLLDPRNDDRLEEVFGFHVKEVSEAPIFIEKYSLLRMTTRQFVGINYRNGTIGDARFLGEVIPCSNGVIYLIDKVLTPTTDDLFQRLQKDGRFTIFTKAITASRQGKLFQNMHSLYTTFAPTDEAFRKLPPEALKSLFLPENDERLEDIIKHHITEQVYAYGKSSGNRRSLGVSDLTPFSAFGQQLNYKLLGKNATIDGAKIIETDIPCANGIIHVIDSVILPSESSLLELIENQKRFSTLARLLKETGLDLPLASSRNTFTIFAPVNEAWEEEPYKSLIKKLDDSGTETLYGVLARHVIVGKHVSENPKPYNKLRTIHGAPIYLTQGEAKSKISGIRILESDTEAFNGLVNAIGSVIKDPMELPEKDITTVDAILFVQKSLQESSELYDKGEYEASWRNYISRGNEFLTKYSQFISSGQSNKLRNVIFDDQPVAQLAAEAWTSRNAFRDLLRELEQREDRIVDSYLMQLPQKARFGR
;
A
#
# COMPACT_ATOMS: atom_id res chain seq x y z
N MET A 1 -32.97 -17.30 62.48
CA MET A 1 -31.55 -17.49 62.89
C MET A 1 -30.78 -17.88 61.65
N ASN A 2 -30.28 -16.90 60.90
CA ASN A 2 -29.88 -17.07 59.50
C ASN A 2 -28.50 -16.46 59.23
N ALA A 3 -27.75 -17.17 58.38
CA ALA A 3 -26.82 -16.63 57.38
C ALA A 3 -25.62 -15.78 57.85
N LEU A 4 -24.85 -16.25 58.83
CA LEU A 4 -23.55 -15.62 59.16
C LEU A 4 -22.42 -16.59 59.56
N SER A 5 -22.51 -17.88 59.22
CA SER A 5 -21.46 -18.87 59.54
C SER A 5 -20.99 -19.77 58.38
N LYS A 6 -21.22 -19.36 57.11
CA LYS A 6 -20.73 -20.09 55.92
C LYS A 6 -19.86 -19.24 54.99
N LEU A 7 -19.02 -18.38 55.54
CA LEU A 7 -18.00 -17.65 54.77
C LEU A 7 -16.61 -17.80 55.42
N LEU A 8 -16.23 -19.04 55.70
CA LEU A 8 -14.88 -19.38 56.17
C LEU A 8 -14.46 -20.75 55.65
N LEU A 9 -14.44 -20.91 54.32
CA LEU A 9 -13.74 -22.00 53.64
C LEU A 9 -13.51 -21.58 52.19
N CYS A 10 -12.31 -21.90 51.67
CA CYS A 10 -11.76 -21.55 50.35
C CYS A 10 -10.88 -20.29 50.27
N LEU A 11 -9.92 -20.18 51.20
CA LEU A 11 -8.65 -19.49 50.97
C LEU A 11 -7.52 -20.51 51.15
N SER A 12 -7.45 -21.51 50.26
CA SER A 12 -6.33 -22.46 50.16
C SER A 12 -6.53 -23.45 48.99
N ALA A 13 -6.51 -22.94 47.76
CA ALA A 13 -6.01 -23.70 46.61
C ALA A 13 -5.64 -22.71 45.52
N ILE A 14 -4.50 -22.03 45.72
CA ILE A 14 -3.68 -21.67 44.58
C ILE A 14 -3.27 -23.01 43.97
N PHE A 15 -4.11 -23.54 43.08
CA PHE A 15 -3.56 -24.38 42.04
C PHE A 15 -2.66 -23.41 41.27
N PHE A 16 -1.36 -23.53 41.52
CA PHE A 16 -0.39 -23.32 40.48
C PHE A 16 -0.88 -24.17 39.31
N CYS A 17 -1.62 -23.54 38.39
CA CYS A 17 -1.75 -24.06 37.05
C CYS A 17 -0.33 -23.94 36.47
N SER A 18 0.43 -24.98 36.75
CA SER A 18 1.65 -25.34 36.06
C SER A 18 1.29 -25.39 34.58
N ASP A 19 2.08 -24.68 33.79
CA ASP A 19 1.99 -24.59 32.34
C ASP A 19 0.70 -23.96 31.79
N LEU A 20 0.80 -22.71 31.33
CA LEU A 20 0.10 -22.28 30.11
C LEU A 20 0.65 -23.11 28.93
N LYS A 21 0.36 -24.41 28.91
CA LYS A 21 0.42 -25.20 27.68
C LYS A 21 -0.68 -24.62 26.81
N GLY A 22 -0.30 -23.97 25.70
CA GLY A 22 -1.25 -23.74 24.60
C GLY A 22 -1.99 -25.04 24.33
N ALA A 23 -3.27 -24.95 23.94
CA ALA A 23 -4.09 -26.13 23.65
C ALA A 23 -3.26 -27.15 22.87
N ASN A 24 -3.26 -28.40 23.33
CA ASN A 24 -2.54 -29.47 22.65
C ASN A 24 -2.98 -29.46 21.18
N PRO A 25 -2.06 -29.44 20.18
CA PRO A 25 -2.45 -29.52 18.76
C PRO A 25 -3.41 -30.68 18.49
N ALA A 26 -3.34 -31.75 19.29
CA ALA A 26 -4.24 -32.89 19.26
C ALA A 26 -5.71 -32.60 19.66
N GLU A 27 -6.02 -31.46 20.29
CA GLU A 27 -7.38 -31.01 20.63
C GLU A 27 -7.89 -29.88 19.72
N ALA A 28 -7.00 -29.26 18.95
CA ALA A 28 -7.35 -28.17 18.03
C ALA A 28 -8.00 -28.72 16.74
N LYS A 29 -9.10 -28.10 16.28
CA LYS A 29 -9.70 -28.37 14.95
C LYS A 29 -8.84 -27.74 13.85
N THR A 30 -7.68 -28.33 13.59
CA THR A 30 -6.78 -27.89 12.51
C THR A 30 -7.39 -28.15 11.14
N ILE A 31 -6.87 -27.48 10.11
CA ILE A 31 -7.28 -27.66 8.72
C ILE A 31 -7.12 -29.13 8.31
N GLY A 32 -5.96 -29.74 8.57
CA GLY A 32 -5.72 -31.14 8.21
C GLY A 32 -6.67 -32.11 8.91
N ARG A 33 -7.02 -31.86 10.17
CA ARG A 33 -8.01 -32.67 10.89
C ARG A 33 -9.43 -32.49 10.35
N THR A 34 -9.81 -31.23 10.08
CA THR A 34 -11.13 -30.92 9.52
C THR A 34 -11.31 -31.59 8.17
N ILE A 35 -10.27 -31.60 7.31
CA ILE A 35 -10.29 -32.30 6.02
C ILE A 35 -10.47 -33.82 6.21
N ARG A 36 -9.81 -34.44 7.20
CA ARG A 36 -9.99 -35.88 7.50
C ARG A 36 -11.40 -36.25 7.93
N GLU A 37 -12.12 -35.34 8.59
CA GLU A 37 -13.48 -35.55 9.07
C GLU A 37 -14.54 -35.32 7.98
N MET A 38 -14.16 -34.82 6.80
CA MET A 38 -15.05 -34.53 5.68
C MET A 38 -15.01 -35.61 4.60
N PRO A 39 -16.08 -36.40 4.41
CA PRO A 39 -16.11 -37.47 3.41
C PRO A 39 -15.89 -36.99 1.97
N ASP A 40 -16.40 -35.80 1.63
CA ASP A 40 -16.36 -35.24 0.26
C ASP A 40 -14.98 -34.70 -0.15
N LEU A 41 -13.97 -34.79 0.73
CA LEU A 41 -12.59 -34.35 0.50
C LEU A 41 -11.58 -35.51 0.49
N SER A 42 -12.04 -36.74 0.29
CA SER A 42 -11.21 -37.94 0.41
C SER A 42 -10.03 -37.96 -0.58
N SER A 43 -10.20 -37.43 -1.79
CA SER A 43 -9.15 -37.29 -2.80
C SER A 43 -8.16 -36.20 -2.40
N PHE A 44 -8.63 -35.05 -1.92
CA PHE A 44 -7.77 -33.96 -1.45
C PHE A 44 -6.94 -34.38 -0.23
N LEU A 45 -7.53 -35.19 0.65
CA LEU A 45 -6.85 -35.75 1.82
C LEU A 45 -5.64 -36.60 1.42
N GLN A 46 -5.74 -37.42 0.36
CA GLN A 46 -4.60 -38.22 -0.12
C GLN A 46 -3.39 -37.36 -0.53
N LEU A 47 -3.65 -36.19 -1.13
CA LEU A 47 -2.60 -35.24 -1.48
C LEU A 47 -2.04 -34.55 -0.22
N LEU A 48 -2.91 -34.18 0.71
CA LEU A 48 -2.52 -33.55 1.98
C LEU A 48 -1.58 -34.47 2.78
N GLU A 49 -1.86 -35.76 2.86
CA GLU A 49 -1.04 -36.70 3.63
C GLU A 49 0.33 -37.00 3.01
N LYS A 50 0.53 -36.66 1.73
CA LYS A 50 1.79 -36.85 1.02
C LYS A 50 2.65 -35.59 0.88
N THR A 51 2.16 -34.43 1.31
CA THR A 51 2.83 -33.13 1.10
C THR A 51 3.39 -32.54 2.39
N GLY A 52 4.51 -31.82 2.28
CA GLY A 52 5.15 -31.14 3.41
C GLY A 52 4.29 -29.99 3.94
N ILE A 53 3.57 -29.28 3.08
CA ILE A 53 2.58 -28.30 3.50
C ILE A 53 1.42 -28.98 4.23
N GLY A 54 0.99 -30.17 3.81
CA GLY A 54 -0.12 -30.89 4.44
C GLY A 54 0.14 -31.36 5.87
N SER A 55 1.37 -31.78 6.19
CA SER A 55 1.78 -32.03 7.58
C SER A 55 1.74 -30.75 8.42
N THR A 56 2.23 -29.64 7.87
CA THR A 56 2.15 -28.31 8.52
C THR A 56 0.70 -27.89 8.80
N LEU A 57 -0.22 -28.11 7.85
CA LEU A 57 -1.65 -27.83 8.02
C LEU A 57 -2.34 -28.73 9.06
N SER A 58 -1.76 -29.90 9.34
CA SER A 58 -2.26 -30.84 10.35
C SER A 58 -1.73 -30.53 11.74
N GLU A 59 -0.46 -30.15 11.86
CA GLU A 59 0.29 -30.13 13.14
C GLU A 59 0.54 -28.72 13.69
N ASN A 60 0.70 -27.72 12.82
CA ASN A 60 1.09 -26.37 13.24
C ASN A 60 -0.15 -25.50 13.51
N THR A 61 -0.34 -25.12 14.78
CA THR A 61 -1.42 -24.23 15.23
C THR A 61 -1.05 -22.76 15.26
N SER A 62 0.24 -22.44 15.16
CA SER A 62 0.76 -21.05 15.22
C SER A 62 0.73 -20.34 13.86
N ALA A 63 0.76 -21.10 12.76
CA ALA A 63 0.63 -20.57 11.40
C ALA A 63 -0.84 -20.54 10.98
N SER A 64 -1.23 -19.58 10.15
CA SER A 64 -2.62 -19.37 9.75
C SER A 64 -2.77 -19.34 8.24
N TYR A 65 -3.52 -20.30 7.66
CA TYR A 65 -3.62 -20.49 6.22
C TYR A 65 -5.03 -20.29 5.67
N SER A 66 -5.14 -20.01 4.37
CA SER A 66 -6.38 -20.23 3.62
C SER A 66 -6.19 -21.37 2.64
N VAL A 67 -7.02 -22.40 2.74
CA VAL A 67 -6.98 -23.57 1.86
C VAL A 67 -8.20 -23.59 0.97
N PHE A 68 -7.98 -23.66 -0.34
CA PHE A 68 -9.00 -23.82 -1.35
C PHE A 68 -9.13 -25.31 -1.68
N ALA A 69 -10.00 -26.03 -0.97
CA ALA A 69 -10.09 -27.48 -1.03
C ALA A 69 -11.04 -27.94 -2.15
N PRO A 70 -10.55 -28.55 -3.24
CA PRO A 70 -11.39 -29.18 -4.24
C PRO A 70 -12.10 -30.41 -3.69
N THR A 71 -13.39 -30.50 -3.99
CA THR A 71 -14.23 -31.66 -3.65
C THR A 71 -13.89 -32.90 -4.47
N ASP A 72 -14.34 -34.08 -4.05
CA ASP A 72 -14.16 -35.31 -4.82
C ASP A 72 -14.80 -35.21 -6.22
N ASP A 73 -15.93 -34.50 -6.34
CA ASP A 73 -16.54 -34.15 -7.64
C ASP A 73 -15.61 -33.28 -8.52
N ALA A 74 -14.82 -32.40 -7.91
CA ALA A 74 -13.83 -31.59 -8.62
C ALA A 74 -12.69 -32.46 -9.18
N PHE A 75 -12.22 -33.45 -8.41
CA PHE A 75 -11.23 -34.43 -8.88
C PHE A 75 -11.80 -35.36 -9.94
N GLY A 76 -13.08 -35.75 -9.83
CA GLY A 76 -13.78 -36.55 -10.83
C GLY A 76 -13.87 -35.91 -12.22
N LYS A 77 -13.74 -34.58 -12.31
CA LYS A 77 -13.68 -33.83 -13.59
C LYS A 77 -12.32 -33.91 -14.27
N LEU A 78 -11.26 -34.35 -13.58
CA LEU A 78 -9.93 -34.49 -14.16
C LEU A 78 -9.86 -35.70 -15.12
N PRO A 79 -8.97 -35.69 -16.11
CA PRO A 79 -8.72 -36.86 -16.94
C PRO A 79 -8.36 -38.09 -16.10
N LYS A 80 -8.88 -39.26 -16.46
CA LYS A 80 -8.58 -40.53 -15.75
C LYS A 80 -7.07 -40.78 -15.69
N GLY A 81 -6.57 -41.24 -14.55
CA GLY A 81 -5.14 -41.46 -14.33
C GLY A 81 -4.37 -40.23 -13.84
N THR A 82 -4.99 -39.05 -13.76
CA THR A 82 -4.29 -37.81 -13.34
C THR A 82 -3.89 -37.84 -11.88
N VAL A 83 -4.79 -38.28 -10.99
CA VAL A 83 -4.55 -38.32 -9.54
C VAL A 83 -3.53 -39.41 -9.22
N GLU A 84 -3.66 -40.59 -9.82
CA GLU A 84 -2.74 -41.71 -9.66
C GLU A 84 -1.33 -41.33 -10.12
N ARG A 85 -1.22 -40.62 -11.25
CA ARG A 85 0.05 -40.09 -11.73
C ARG A 85 0.62 -39.04 -10.78
N LEU A 86 -0.21 -38.14 -10.23
CA LEU A 86 0.24 -37.11 -9.30
C LEU A 86 0.73 -37.71 -7.96
N LEU A 87 0.11 -38.80 -7.50
CA LEU A 87 0.48 -39.50 -6.27
C LEU A 87 1.67 -40.47 -6.44
N ASP A 88 2.19 -40.65 -7.65
CA ASP A 88 3.40 -41.44 -7.91
C ASP A 88 4.62 -40.74 -7.30
N PRO A 89 5.48 -41.42 -6.51
CA PRO A 89 6.65 -40.83 -5.88
C PRO A 89 7.61 -40.11 -6.84
N ARG A 90 7.60 -40.47 -8.13
CA ARG A 90 8.41 -39.78 -9.15
C ARG A 90 7.93 -38.34 -9.43
N ASN A 91 6.76 -37.96 -8.94
CA ASN A 91 6.12 -36.67 -9.15
C ASN A 91 5.95 -35.87 -7.85
N ASP A 92 6.66 -36.20 -6.78
CA ASP A 92 6.54 -35.53 -5.47
C ASP A 92 6.69 -34.00 -5.57
N ASP A 93 7.66 -33.50 -6.36
CA ASP A 93 7.82 -32.06 -6.60
C ASP A 93 6.57 -31.42 -7.24
N ARG A 94 5.96 -32.12 -8.19
CA ARG A 94 4.74 -31.66 -8.89
C ARG A 94 3.52 -31.74 -7.98
N LEU A 95 3.45 -32.77 -7.13
CA LEU A 95 2.41 -32.91 -6.12
C LEU A 95 2.48 -31.75 -5.12
N GLU A 96 3.67 -31.42 -4.61
CA GLU A 96 3.87 -30.29 -3.70
C GLU A 96 3.48 -28.95 -4.37
N GLU A 97 3.84 -28.77 -5.65
CA GLU A 97 3.46 -27.58 -6.42
C GLU A 97 1.94 -27.48 -6.60
N VAL A 98 1.27 -28.56 -7.03
CA VAL A 98 -0.18 -28.55 -7.23
C VAL A 98 -0.92 -28.35 -5.91
N PHE A 99 -0.51 -29.03 -4.84
CA PHE A 99 -1.11 -28.86 -3.51
C PHE A 99 -0.87 -27.44 -2.97
N GLY A 100 0.36 -26.94 -3.07
CA GLY A 100 0.70 -25.57 -2.67
C GLY A 100 -0.10 -24.52 -3.45
N PHE A 101 -0.46 -24.77 -4.71
CA PHE A 101 -1.30 -23.84 -5.48
C PHE A 101 -2.76 -23.75 -4.97
N HIS A 102 -3.14 -24.59 -4.00
CA HIS A 102 -4.42 -24.50 -3.28
C HIS A 102 -4.29 -23.86 -1.89
N VAL A 103 -3.07 -23.48 -1.47
CA VAL A 103 -2.79 -22.97 -0.13
C VAL A 103 -2.24 -21.54 -0.19
N LYS A 104 -2.74 -20.67 0.67
CA LYS A 104 -2.23 -19.30 0.91
C LYS A 104 -1.73 -19.17 2.34
N GLU A 105 -0.56 -18.56 2.52
CA GLU A 105 0.16 -18.43 3.80
C GLU A 105 -0.47 -17.47 4.84
N VAL A 106 -1.62 -16.87 4.52
CA VAL A 106 -2.35 -16.01 5.44
C VAL A 106 -3.82 -16.38 5.37
N SER A 107 -4.42 -16.62 6.53
CA SER A 107 -5.85 -16.82 6.68
C SER A 107 -6.62 -15.54 6.38
N GLU A 108 -7.28 -15.53 5.22
CA GLU A 108 -8.17 -14.48 4.78
C GLU A 108 -9.61 -14.89 5.10
N ALA A 109 -10.25 -14.20 6.04
CA ALA A 109 -11.68 -14.34 6.26
C ALA A 109 -12.47 -13.75 5.06
N PRO A 110 -13.76 -14.12 4.86
CA PRO A 110 -14.58 -13.64 3.75
C PRO A 110 -14.57 -12.11 3.52
N ILE A 111 -14.54 -11.34 4.60
CA ILE A 111 -14.51 -9.86 4.56
C ILE A 111 -13.18 -9.28 4.02
N PHE A 112 -12.09 -10.05 4.09
CA PHE A 112 -10.80 -9.66 3.55
C PHE A 112 -10.60 -10.24 2.16
N ILE A 113 -10.99 -11.51 1.96
CA ILE A 113 -10.81 -12.19 0.68
C ILE A 113 -11.57 -11.48 -0.46
N GLU A 114 -12.73 -10.85 -0.16
CA GLU A 114 -13.52 -10.08 -1.13
C GLU A 114 -12.84 -8.80 -1.65
N LYS A 115 -11.71 -8.40 -1.07
CA LYS A 115 -10.96 -7.20 -1.45
C LYS A 115 -9.87 -7.50 -2.48
N TYR A 116 -9.48 -8.76 -2.61
CA TYR A 116 -8.46 -9.19 -3.55
C TYR A 116 -9.06 -9.42 -4.94
N SER A 117 -8.29 -9.08 -5.97
CA SER A 117 -8.47 -9.53 -7.35
C SER A 117 -7.57 -10.72 -7.67
N LEU A 118 -6.48 -10.85 -6.93
CA LEU A 118 -5.41 -11.81 -7.16
C LEU A 118 -4.86 -12.28 -5.82
N LEU A 119 -4.69 -13.59 -5.67
CA LEU A 119 -4.09 -14.21 -4.49
C LEU A 119 -2.73 -14.79 -4.84
N ARG A 120 -1.73 -14.51 -4.01
CA ARG A 120 -0.44 -15.19 -4.05
C ARG A 120 -0.53 -16.49 -3.25
N MET A 121 -0.25 -17.61 -3.90
CA MET A 121 -0.26 -18.94 -3.30
C MET A 121 1.11 -19.28 -2.70
N THR A 122 1.24 -20.37 -1.94
CA THR A 122 2.52 -20.82 -1.35
C THR A 122 3.57 -21.13 -2.42
N THR A 123 3.14 -21.54 -3.62
CA THR A 123 4.01 -21.73 -4.80
C THR A 123 4.60 -20.42 -5.35
N ARG A 124 4.24 -19.27 -4.76
CA ARG A 124 4.53 -17.90 -5.24
C ARG A 124 3.85 -17.52 -6.54
N GLN A 125 3.11 -18.43 -7.18
CA GLN A 125 2.25 -18.11 -8.31
C GLN A 125 0.98 -17.41 -7.85
N PHE A 126 0.27 -16.85 -8.82
CA PHE A 126 -0.91 -16.05 -8.57
C PHE A 126 -2.16 -16.70 -9.16
N VAL A 127 -3.28 -16.59 -8.45
CA VAL A 127 -4.59 -17.02 -8.93
C VAL A 127 -5.57 -15.86 -8.85
N GLY A 128 -6.27 -15.59 -9.96
CA GLY A 128 -7.33 -14.58 -10.00
C GLY A 128 -8.48 -14.98 -9.08
N ILE A 129 -9.07 -14.03 -8.38
CA ILE A 129 -10.22 -14.26 -7.50
C ILE A 129 -11.26 -13.18 -7.70
N ASN A 130 -12.52 -13.60 -7.71
CA ASN A 130 -13.65 -12.70 -7.57
C ASN A 130 -14.66 -13.34 -6.62
N TYR A 131 -14.41 -13.16 -5.33
CA TYR A 131 -15.19 -13.80 -4.27
C TYR A 131 -16.66 -13.39 -4.31
N ARG A 132 -16.98 -12.15 -4.67
CA ARG A 132 -18.37 -11.67 -4.80
C ARG A 132 -19.12 -12.36 -5.93
N ASN A 133 -18.42 -12.70 -7.01
CA ASN A 133 -18.98 -13.49 -8.11
C ASN A 133 -18.84 -15.00 -7.86
N GLY A 134 -18.28 -15.41 -6.72
CA GLY A 134 -18.13 -16.81 -6.35
C GLY A 134 -17.07 -17.58 -7.13
N THR A 135 -16.05 -16.92 -7.70
CA THR A 135 -15.03 -17.57 -8.56
C THR A 135 -13.60 -17.40 -8.05
N ILE A 136 -12.77 -18.42 -8.28
CA ILE A 136 -11.31 -18.40 -8.09
C ILE A 136 -10.65 -19.19 -9.23
N GLY A 137 -9.81 -18.54 -10.03
CA GLY A 137 -9.35 -19.06 -11.31
C GLY A 137 -10.55 -19.49 -12.17
N ASP A 138 -10.52 -20.73 -12.62
CA ASP A 138 -11.63 -21.36 -13.36
C ASP A 138 -12.63 -22.12 -12.47
N ALA A 139 -12.42 -22.11 -11.15
CA ALA A 139 -13.23 -22.79 -10.16
C ALA A 139 -14.27 -21.85 -9.51
N ARG A 140 -15.29 -22.45 -8.90
CA ARG A 140 -16.31 -21.75 -8.10
C ARG A 140 -16.26 -22.19 -6.65
N PHE A 141 -16.53 -21.25 -5.75
CA PHE A 141 -16.70 -21.52 -4.33
C PHE A 141 -17.99 -22.31 -4.08
N LEU A 142 -17.93 -23.24 -3.13
CA LEU A 142 -19.03 -24.10 -2.72
C LEU A 142 -19.33 -23.90 -1.24
N GLY A 143 -20.62 -23.77 -0.91
CA GLY A 143 -21.10 -23.73 0.47
C GLY A 143 -20.57 -22.55 1.29
N GLU A 144 -20.58 -22.73 2.61
CA GLU A 144 -20.05 -21.76 3.56
C GLU A 144 -18.57 -22.02 3.87
N VAL A 145 -17.88 -20.97 4.30
CA VAL A 145 -16.46 -21.04 4.69
C VAL A 145 -16.32 -21.75 6.02
N ILE A 146 -15.38 -22.69 6.10
CA ILE A 146 -15.20 -23.54 7.28
C ILE A 146 -14.03 -22.98 8.11
N PRO A 147 -14.28 -22.44 9.32
CA PRO A 147 -13.22 -21.94 10.19
C PRO A 147 -12.49 -23.09 10.91
N CYS A 148 -11.17 -22.98 10.98
CA CYS A 148 -10.28 -23.92 11.66
C CYS A 148 -9.37 -23.17 12.66
N SER A 149 -8.72 -23.90 13.57
CA SER A 149 -7.83 -23.30 14.57
C SER A 149 -6.58 -22.66 13.96
N ASN A 150 -6.13 -23.15 12.81
CA ASN A 150 -4.95 -22.68 12.08
C ASN A 150 -5.30 -22.12 10.69
N GLY A 151 -6.53 -21.62 10.52
CA GLY A 151 -6.92 -20.92 9.30
C GLY A 151 -8.37 -21.16 8.87
N VAL A 152 -8.61 -21.13 7.55
CA VAL A 152 -9.94 -21.30 6.95
C VAL A 152 -9.90 -22.20 5.72
N ILE A 153 -10.98 -22.94 5.48
CA ILE A 153 -11.16 -23.78 4.29
C ILE A 153 -12.28 -23.20 3.43
N TYR A 154 -11.98 -23.04 2.14
CA TYR A 154 -12.92 -22.69 1.08
C TYR A 154 -13.10 -23.90 0.18
N LEU A 155 -14.31 -24.45 0.09
CA LEU A 155 -14.58 -25.55 -0.83
C LEU A 155 -14.69 -25.02 -2.26
N ILE A 156 -14.15 -25.77 -3.23
CA ILE A 156 -14.21 -25.39 -4.65
C ILE A 156 -14.64 -26.54 -5.56
N ASP A 157 -15.23 -26.20 -6.71
CA ASP A 157 -15.82 -27.16 -7.66
C ASP A 157 -14.84 -27.68 -8.74
N LYS A 158 -13.59 -27.20 -8.75
CA LYS A 158 -12.52 -27.64 -9.65
C LYS A 158 -11.16 -27.61 -8.96
N VAL A 159 -10.25 -28.49 -9.39
CA VAL A 159 -8.85 -28.47 -8.97
C VAL A 159 -8.14 -27.30 -9.64
N LEU A 160 -7.54 -26.42 -8.85
CA LEU A 160 -6.70 -25.32 -9.33
C LEU A 160 -5.39 -25.90 -9.88
N THR A 161 -4.99 -25.43 -11.07
CA THR A 161 -3.76 -25.89 -11.71
C THR A 161 -2.80 -24.71 -11.89
N PRO A 162 -1.56 -24.80 -11.38
CA PRO A 162 -0.57 -23.76 -11.58
C PRO A 162 -0.24 -23.62 -13.07
N THR A 163 0.04 -22.40 -13.49
CA THR A 163 0.48 -22.14 -14.86
C THR A 163 1.97 -22.47 -14.99
N THR A 164 2.35 -23.13 -16.08
CA THR A 164 3.77 -23.39 -16.40
C THR A 164 4.38 -22.33 -17.30
N ASP A 165 3.53 -21.46 -17.87
CA ASP A 165 3.96 -20.48 -18.85
C ASP A 165 4.60 -19.27 -18.15
N ASP A 166 5.84 -18.98 -18.49
CA ASP A 166 6.47 -17.69 -18.15
C ASP A 166 5.79 -16.52 -18.86
N LEU A 167 6.14 -15.30 -18.46
CA LEU A 167 5.63 -14.07 -19.06
C LEU A 167 5.81 -14.06 -20.59
N PHE A 168 6.97 -14.49 -21.10
CA PHE A 168 7.23 -14.47 -22.54
C PHE A 168 6.37 -15.48 -23.30
N GLN A 169 6.29 -16.72 -22.82
CA GLN A 169 5.45 -17.78 -23.38
C GLN A 169 3.97 -17.40 -23.33
N ARG A 170 3.51 -16.78 -22.23
CA ARG A 170 2.13 -16.32 -22.10
C ARG A 170 1.79 -15.25 -23.13
N LEU A 171 2.68 -14.27 -23.34
CA LEU A 171 2.53 -13.25 -24.37
C LEU A 171 2.48 -13.85 -25.78
N GLN A 172 3.31 -14.86 -26.06
CA GLN A 172 3.32 -15.56 -27.35
C GLN A 172 2.03 -16.33 -27.62
N LYS A 173 1.47 -17.01 -26.62
CA LYS A 173 0.23 -17.81 -26.77
C LYS A 173 -1.03 -16.97 -26.91
N ASP A 174 -1.06 -15.79 -26.30
CA ASP A 174 -2.23 -14.89 -26.33
C ASP A 174 -2.50 -14.31 -27.73
N GLY A 175 -1.44 -14.04 -28.51
CA GLY A 175 -1.53 -13.59 -29.90
C GLY A 175 -1.77 -12.08 -30.10
N ARG A 176 -2.21 -11.33 -29.06
CA ARG A 176 -2.37 -9.86 -29.11
C ARG A 176 -1.05 -9.07 -29.04
N PHE A 177 0.07 -9.75 -28.78
CA PHE A 177 1.38 -9.16 -28.45
C PHE A 177 2.48 -9.55 -29.46
N THR A 178 2.13 -9.72 -30.73
CA THR A 178 3.07 -10.20 -31.76
C THR A 178 4.22 -9.21 -31.99
N ILE A 179 3.95 -7.90 -32.01
CA ILE A 179 4.98 -6.86 -32.16
C ILE A 179 5.83 -6.76 -30.89
N PHE A 180 5.19 -6.83 -29.71
CA PHE A 180 5.89 -6.75 -28.42
C PHE A 180 6.86 -7.92 -28.22
N THR A 181 6.44 -9.16 -28.49
CA THR A 181 7.30 -10.35 -28.36
C THR A 181 8.46 -10.34 -29.35
N LYS A 182 8.25 -9.81 -30.57
CA LYS A 182 9.34 -9.51 -31.52
C LYS A 182 10.32 -8.47 -30.97
N ALA A 183 9.81 -7.38 -30.38
CA ALA A 183 10.63 -6.33 -29.78
C ALA A 183 11.46 -6.84 -28.59
N ILE A 184 10.90 -7.68 -27.72
CA ILE A 184 11.62 -8.34 -26.62
C ILE A 184 12.75 -9.23 -27.16
N THR A 185 12.50 -9.94 -28.26
CA THR A 185 13.49 -10.82 -28.88
C THR A 185 14.61 -10.00 -29.53
N ALA A 186 14.26 -8.95 -30.29
CA ALA A 186 15.20 -8.06 -30.95
C ALA A 186 16.11 -7.33 -29.96
N SER A 187 15.56 -6.84 -28.84
CA SER A 187 16.32 -6.19 -27.77
C SER A 187 17.10 -7.15 -26.86
N ARG A 188 17.07 -8.46 -27.14
CA ARG A 188 17.76 -9.52 -26.37
C ARG A 188 17.33 -9.59 -24.90
N GLN A 189 16.16 -9.05 -24.56
CA GLN A 189 15.63 -9.04 -23.18
C GLN A 189 14.83 -10.31 -22.84
N GLY A 190 14.76 -11.31 -23.72
CA GLY A 190 14.00 -12.55 -23.47
C GLY A 190 14.31 -13.22 -22.12
N LYS A 191 15.58 -13.21 -21.69
CA LYS A 191 15.99 -13.76 -20.38
C LYS A 191 15.30 -13.08 -19.20
N LEU A 192 15.04 -11.77 -19.29
CA LEU A 192 14.36 -11.03 -18.24
C LEU A 192 12.91 -11.51 -18.07
N PHE A 193 12.21 -11.76 -19.18
CA PHE A 193 10.82 -12.24 -19.18
C PHE A 193 10.70 -13.74 -18.88
N GLN A 194 11.78 -14.50 -19.04
CA GLN A 194 11.84 -15.95 -18.77
C GLN A 194 12.42 -16.29 -17.39
N ASN A 195 12.90 -15.29 -16.64
CA ASN A 195 13.54 -15.53 -15.34
C ASN A 195 12.50 -16.00 -14.31
N MET A 196 12.68 -17.23 -13.80
CA MET A 196 11.81 -17.85 -12.80
C MET A 196 12.23 -17.59 -11.35
N HIS A 197 13.39 -16.97 -11.11
CA HIS A 197 13.91 -16.71 -9.76
C HIS A 197 13.30 -15.46 -9.10
N SER A 198 12.77 -14.54 -9.92
CA SER A 198 12.11 -13.32 -9.46
C SER A 198 10.67 -13.26 -9.97
N LEU A 199 9.89 -12.32 -9.43
CA LEU A 199 8.52 -12.08 -9.83
C LEU A 199 8.42 -10.69 -10.45
N TYR A 200 7.79 -10.60 -11.62
CA TYR A 200 7.71 -9.36 -12.38
C TYR A 200 6.27 -8.90 -12.63
N THR A 201 6.12 -7.61 -12.91
CA THR A 201 4.91 -7.06 -13.54
C THR A 201 5.28 -6.59 -14.94
N THR A 202 4.61 -7.11 -15.95
CA THR A 202 4.78 -6.64 -17.33
C THR A 202 3.58 -5.80 -17.73
N PHE A 203 3.82 -4.57 -18.17
CA PHE A 203 2.84 -3.76 -18.87
C PHE A 203 2.96 -4.06 -20.36
N ALA A 204 2.09 -4.93 -20.89
CA ALA A 204 2.20 -5.45 -22.25
C ALA A 204 1.39 -4.59 -23.24
N PRO A 205 2.03 -3.83 -24.14
CA PRO A 205 1.34 -3.08 -25.18
C PRO A 205 0.82 -4.03 -26.26
N THR A 206 -0.46 -3.88 -26.62
CA THR A 206 -1.05 -4.66 -27.73
C THR A 206 -0.43 -4.29 -29.07
N ASP A 207 -0.64 -5.11 -30.10
CA ASP A 207 -0.24 -4.75 -31.46
C ASP A 207 -0.89 -3.45 -31.95
N GLU A 208 -2.10 -3.13 -31.47
CA GLU A 208 -2.76 -1.84 -31.73
C GLU A 208 -2.03 -0.67 -31.07
N ALA A 209 -1.49 -0.87 -29.85
CA ALA A 209 -0.68 0.12 -29.16
C ALA A 209 0.56 0.52 -29.97
N PHE A 210 1.27 -0.46 -30.54
CA PHE A 210 2.40 -0.19 -31.42
C PHE A 210 2.00 0.53 -32.72
N ARG A 211 0.82 0.23 -33.28
CA ARG A 211 0.31 0.90 -34.49
C ARG A 211 -0.10 2.36 -34.24
N LYS A 212 -0.27 2.79 -32.99
CA LYS A 212 -0.47 4.21 -32.65
C LYS A 212 0.81 5.04 -32.82
N LEU A 213 1.99 4.41 -32.82
CA LEU A 213 3.25 5.11 -33.10
C LEU A 213 3.31 5.53 -34.57
N PRO A 214 3.97 6.67 -34.89
CA PRO A 214 4.22 7.04 -36.27
C PRO A 214 4.90 5.87 -37.03
N PRO A 215 4.46 5.54 -38.27
CA PRO A 215 4.96 4.35 -38.97
C PRO A 215 6.49 4.32 -39.14
N GLU A 216 7.10 5.49 -39.37
CA GLU A 216 8.55 5.61 -39.49
C GLU A 216 9.26 5.40 -38.15
N ALA A 217 8.68 5.87 -37.04
CA ALA A 217 9.20 5.60 -35.71
C ALA A 217 9.11 4.10 -35.36
N LEU A 218 7.99 3.44 -35.71
CA LEU A 218 7.84 2.00 -35.49
C LEU A 218 8.88 1.18 -36.27
N LYS A 219 9.12 1.53 -37.54
CA LYS A 219 10.16 0.86 -38.34
C LYS A 219 11.56 1.12 -37.78
N SER A 220 11.85 2.36 -37.38
CA SER A 220 13.17 2.72 -36.87
C SER A 220 13.52 1.98 -35.59
N LEU A 221 12.54 1.65 -34.74
CA LEU A 221 12.76 0.87 -33.51
C LEU A 221 13.46 -0.48 -33.74
N PHE A 222 13.33 -1.10 -34.92
CA PHE A 222 13.93 -2.39 -35.24
C PHE A 222 15.20 -2.30 -36.09
N LEU A 223 15.72 -1.09 -36.29
CA LEU A 223 17.01 -0.88 -36.95
C LEU A 223 18.16 -1.16 -35.97
N PRO A 224 19.27 -1.78 -36.41
CA PRO A 224 20.41 -2.11 -35.54
C PRO A 224 20.98 -0.90 -34.76
N GLU A 225 20.90 0.30 -35.34
CA GLU A 225 21.37 1.53 -34.71
C GLU A 225 20.53 1.94 -33.49
N ASN A 226 19.33 1.37 -33.32
CA ASN A 226 18.41 1.66 -32.22
C ASN A 226 18.30 0.51 -31.21
N ASP A 227 19.20 -0.48 -31.23
CA ASP A 227 19.16 -1.63 -30.34
C ASP A 227 19.13 -1.22 -28.85
N GLU A 228 19.96 -0.25 -28.45
CA GLU A 228 19.99 0.28 -27.07
C GLU A 228 18.65 0.96 -26.70
N ARG A 229 18.12 1.79 -27.61
CA ARG A 229 16.82 2.45 -27.40
C ARG A 229 15.70 1.43 -27.26
N LEU A 230 15.71 0.36 -28.06
CA LEU A 230 14.71 -0.71 -27.98
C LEU A 230 14.83 -1.48 -26.66
N GLU A 231 16.05 -1.76 -26.20
CA GLU A 231 16.31 -2.35 -24.88
C GLU A 231 15.72 -1.49 -23.76
N ASP A 232 15.98 -0.19 -23.78
CA ASP A 232 15.47 0.74 -22.77
C ASP A 232 13.95 0.79 -22.74
N ILE A 233 13.31 0.86 -23.92
CA ILE A 233 11.85 0.80 -24.05
C ILE A 233 11.32 -0.51 -23.47
N ILE A 234 11.91 -1.65 -23.79
CA ILE A 234 11.43 -2.94 -23.28
C ILE A 234 11.61 -3.07 -21.76
N LYS A 235 12.74 -2.61 -21.21
CA LYS A 235 12.96 -2.57 -19.76
C LYS A 235 12.00 -1.62 -19.04
N HIS A 236 11.52 -0.58 -19.73
CA HIS A 236 10.54 0.34 -19.17
C HIS A 236 9.15 -0.30 -19.00
N HIS A 237 8.83 -1.32 -19.80
CA HIS A 237 7.56 -2.05 -19.74
C HIS A 237 7.50 -3.15 -18.66
N ILE A 238 8.56 -3.33 -17.87
CA ILE A 238 8.61 -4.40 -16.86
C ILE A 238 9.16 -3.87 -15.53
N THR A 239 8.64 -4.36 -14.41
CA THR A 239 9.10 -4.03 -13.06
C THR A 239 9.53 -5.31 -12.33
N GLU A 240 10.55 -5.22 -11.46
CA GLU A 240 11.10 -6.37 -10.72
C GLU A 240 10.30 -6.77 -9.45
N GLN A 241 9.04 -6.35 -9.38
CA GLN A 241 8.09 -6.71 -8.33
C GLN A 241 6.69 -6.91 -8.93
N VAL A 242 5.81 -7.54 -8.16
CA VAL A 242 4.42 -7.79 -8.56
C VAL A 242 3.51 -6.69 -8.02
N TYR A 243 2.80 -6.03 -8.93
CA TYR A 243 1.90 -4.92 -8.67
C TYR A 243 0.50 -5.26 -9.18
N ALA A 244 -0.25 -6.04 -8.41
CA ALA A 244 -1.59 -6.52 -8.80
C ALA A 244 -2.68 -5.46 -8.61
N TYR A 245 -3.70 -5.44 -9.48
CA TYR A 245 -4.82 -4.52 -9.47
C TYR A 245 -5.84 -4.86 -8.37
N GLY A 246 -5.53 -4.49 -7.13
CA GLY A 246 -6.35 -4.79 -5.95
C GLY A 246 -6.93 -3.55 -5.26
N LYS A 247 -7.88 -3.77 -4.34
CA LYS A 247 -8.25 -2.72 -3.39
C LYS A 247 -7.12 -2.54 -2.38
N SER A 248 -6.46 -1.39 -2.41
CA SER A 248 -5.58 -0.96 -1.32
C SER A 248 -6.40 -0.52 -0.09
N SER A 249 -5.74 -0.43 1.06
CA SER A 249 -6.34 0.07 2.31
C SER A 249 -7.04 1.42 2.06
N GLY A 250 -8.37 1.46 2.25
CA GLY A 250 -9.21 2.63 1.95
C GLY A 250 -10.11 2.51 0.72
N ASN A 251 -10.39 1.30 0.21
CA ASN A 251 -11.35 1.05 -0.89
C ASN A 251 -10.95 1.64 -2.26
N ARG A 252 -9.71 2.12 -2.41
CA ARG A 252 -9.14 2.59 -3.69
C ARG A 252 -8.52 1.43 -4.45
N ARG A 253 -8.82 1.34 -5.75
CA ARG A 253 -8.17 0.37 -6.65
C ARG A 253 -6.76 0.88 -6.95
N SER A 254 -5.75 0.06 -6.76
CA SER A 254 -4.35 0.41 -7.05
C SER A 254 -3.65 -0.84 -7.57
N LEU A 255 -2.52 -0.71 -8.25
CA LEU A 255 -1.64 -1.83 -8.58
C LEU A 255 -0.91 -2.37 -7.33
N GLY A 256 -1.57 -2.40 -6.16
CA GLY A 256 -0.94 -2.73 -4.87
C GLY A 256 0.02 -1.64 -4.36
N VAL A 257 -0.02 -0.45 -4.99
CA VAL A 257 0.91 0.63 -4.74
C VAL A 257 0.29 1.64 -3.77
N SER A 258 1.07 2.10 -2.78
CA SER A 258 0.77 3.28 -1.95
C SER A 258 1.14 4.56 -2.73
N ASP A 259 1.40 5.67 -2.05
CA ASP A 259 1.67 6.97 -2.70
C ASP A 259 2.92 6.97 -3.62
N LEU A 260 3.80 5.95 -3.52
CA LEU A 260 5.01 5.79 -4.34
C LEU A 260 4.81 4.83 -5.51
N THR A 261 4.76 5.34 -6.73
CA THR A 261 4.63 4.53 -7.96
C THR A 261 5.84 3.63 -8.23
N PRO A 262 5.70 2.51 -8.98
CA PRO A 262 6.76 1.50 -9.11
C PRO A 262 7.91 1.95 -10.01
N PHE A 263 9.09 1.35 -9.83
CA PHE A 263 10.22 1.53 -10.76
C PHE A 263 10.21 0.43 -11.83
N SER A 264 10.42 0.86 -13.08
CA SER A 264 10.71 -0.05 -14.18
C SER A 264 12.11 -0.64 -14.07
N ALA A 265 12.36 -1.76 -14.76
CA ALA A 265 13.68 -2.36 -14.86
C ALA A 265 14.68 -1.47 -15.62
N PHE A 266 14.18 -0.45 -16.35
CA PHE A 266 15.02 0.61 -16.91
C PHE A 266 15.58 1.55 -15.84
N GLY A 267 14.95 1.60 -14.65
CA GLY A 267 15.36 2.45 -13.53
C GLY A 267 14.58 3.75 -13.41
N GLN A 268 13.62 4.01 -14.29
CA GLN A 268 12.69 5.13 -14.16
C GLN A 268 11.42 4.73 -13.40
N GLN A 269 10.94 5.64 -12.56
CA GLN A 269 9.70 5.47 -11.82
C GLN A 269 8.51 5.68 -12.77
N LEU A 270 7.62 4.71 -12.86
CA LEU A 270 6.44 4.77 -13.73
C LEU A 270 5.33 5.64 -13.09
N ASN A 271 4.47 6.26 -13.88
CA ASN A 271 3.39 7.13 -13.42
C ASN A 271 2.03 6.40 -13.47
N TYR A 272 1.65 5.79 -12.36
CA TYR A 272 0.34 5.17 -12.24
C TYR A 272 -0.72 6.20 -11.84
N LYS A 273 -1.84 6.27 -12.56
CA LYS A 273 -3.00 7.11 -12.20
C LYS A 273 -4.29 6.31 -12.15
N LEU A 274 -5.18 6.67 -11.24
CA LEU A 274 -6.52 6.10 -11.13
C LEU A 274 -7.61 7.17 -11.37
N LEU A 275 -8.22 7.12 -12.55
CA LEU A 275 -9.32 7.99 -12.96
C LEU A 275 -10.65 7.22 -12.89
N GLY A 276 -11.27 7.23 -11.72
CA GLY A 276 -12.53 6.52 -11.47
C GLY A 276 -12.37 4.99 -11.60
N LYS A 277 -12.91 4.41 -12.68
CA LYS A 277 -12.74 2.98 -12.99
C LYS A 277 -11.55 2.68 -13.91
N ASN A 278 -11.01 3.70 -14.58
CA ASN A 278 -9.90 3.55 -15.51
C ASN A 278 -8.58 3.76 -14.76
N ALA A 279 -7.58 2.97 -15.11
CA ALA A 279 -6.22 3.15 -14.63
C ALA A 279 -5.29 3.42 -15.81
N THR A 280 -4.26 4.23 -15.60
CA THR A 280 -3.22 4.50 -16.60
C THR A 280 -1.83 4.32 -16.01
N ILE A 281 -0.85 3.99 -16.85
CA ILE A 281 0.57 3.91 -16.53
C ILE A 281 1.34 4.72 -17.57
N ASP A 282 2.05 5.78 -17.14
CA ASP A 282 2.70 6.77 -18.03
C ASP A 282 1.78 7.27 -19.16
N GLY A 283 0.52 7.53 -18.81
CA GLY A 283 -0.52 7.95 -19.74
C GLY A 283 -1.13 6.83 -20.61
N ALA A 284 -0.52 5.65 -20.68
CA ALA A 284 -1.09 4.49 -21.36
C ALA A 284 -2.25 3.90 -20.55
N LYS A 285 -3.40 3.66 -21.18
CA LYS A 285 -4.57 3.10 -20.51
C LYS A 285 -4.36 1.60 -20.28
N ILE A 286 -4.63 1.15 -19.06
CA ILE A 286 -4.65 -0.27 -18.72
C ILE A 286 -6.02 -0.83 -19.14
N ILE A 287 -6.00 -1.74 -20.11
CA ILE A 287 -7.19 -2.35 -20.73
C ILE A 287 -7.65 -3.57 -19.92
N GLU A 288 -6.69 -4.40 -19.52
CA GLU A 288 -6.92 -5.66 -18.82
C GLU A 288 -5.83 -5.80 -17.76
N THR A 289 -6.18 -6.34 -16.60
CA THR A 289 -5.29 -6.40 -15.43
C THR A 289 -5.15 -7.82 -14.93
N ASP A 290 -4.06 -8.09 -14.20
CA ASP A 290 -3.89 -9.29 -13.37
C ASP A 290 -3.92 -10.62 -14.14
N ILE A 291 -3.34 -10.68 -15.34
CA ILE A 291 -3.19 -11.96 -16.07
C ILE A 291 -2.01 -12.73 -15.44
N PRO A 292 -2.25 -13.89 -14.78
CA PRO A 292 -1.20 -14.59 -14.04
C PRO A 292 -0.26 -15.37 -14.97
N CYS A 293 1.02 -15.39 -14.61
CA CYS A 293 2.10 -16.16 -15.23
C CYS A 293 2.92 -16.89 -14.15
N ALA A 294 3.78 -17.83 -14.55
CA ALA A 294 4.60 -18.60 -13.61
C ALA A 294 5.59 -17.71 -12.82
N ASN A 295 6.08 -16.64 -13.45
CA ASN A 295 7.05 -15.69 -12.88
C ASN A 295 6.53 -14.25 -12.75
N GLY A 296 5.22 -14.05 -12.67
CA GLY A 296 4.68 -12.70 -12.52
C GLY A 296 3.25 -12.51 -12.99
N ILE A 297 2.94 -11.27 -13.35
CA ILE A 297 1.63 -10.88 -13.90
C ILE A 297 1.79 -9.96 -15.11
N ILE A 298 0.77 -9.97 -15.98
CA ILE A 298 0.67 -9.07 -17.13
C ILE A 298 -0.53 -8.13 -16.93
N HIS A 299 -0.28 -6.84 -17.13
CA HIS A 299 -1.31 -5.83 -17.37
C HIS A 299 -1.25 -5.42 -18.83
N VAL A 300 -2.38 -5.48 -19.52
CA VAL A 300 -2.47 -5.12 -20.95
C VAL A 300 -2.68 -3.62 -21.07
N ILE A 301 -1.84 -2.95 -21.87
CA ILE A 301 -1.91 -1.51 -22.08
C ILE A 301 -2.20 -1.16 -23.54
N ASP A 302 -2.81 0.01 -23.75
CA ASP A 302 -3.27 0.46 -25.05
C ASP A 302 -2.27 1.33 -25.82
N SER A 303 -1.13 1.67 -25.21
CA SER A 303 -0.12 2.56 -25.77
C SER A 303 1.27 2.09 -25.31
N VAL A 304 2.29 2.27 -26.14
CA VAL A 304 3.68 1.95 -25.77
C VAL A 304 4.18 3.01 -24.79
N ILE A 305 4.68 2.61 -23.62
CA ILE A 305 5.28 3.54 -22.65
C ILE A 305 6.76 3.75 -22.99
N LEU A 306 7.15 5.00 -23.18
CA LEU A 306 8.51 5.38 -23.57
C LEU A 306 9.22 5.99 -22.37
N PRO A 307 10.48 5.61 -22.09
CA PRO A 307 11.29 6.31 -21.10
C PRO A 307 11.34 7.81 -21.40
N SER A 308 11.27 8.63 -20.36
CA SER A 308 11.47 10.07 -20.53
C SER A 308 12.95 10.37 -20.71
N GLU A 309 13.30 11.15 -21.72
CA GLU A 309 14.68 11.56 -21.98
C GLU A 309 15.01 12.92 -21.35
N SER A 310 13.98 13.75 -21.10
CA SER A 310 14.16 15.09 -20.57
C SER A 310 14.19 15.13 -19.04
N SER A 311 15.10 15.95 -18.50
CA SER A 311 15.10 16.27 -17.06
C SER A 311 13.99 17.26 -16.70
N LEU A 312 13.66 17.35 -15.41
CA LEU A 312 12.76 18.38 -14.89
C LEU A 312 13.17 19.79 -15.33
N LEU A 313 14.46 20.10 -15.25
CA LEU A 313 15.00 21.41 -15.60
C LEU A 313 14.85 21.67 -17.11
N GLU A 314 15.19 20.70 -17.94
CA GLU A 314 15.03 20.82 -19.40
C GLU A 314 13.58 21.03 -19.81
N LEU A 315 12.62 20.33 -19.18
CA LEU A 315 11.19 20.53 -19.44
C LEU A 315 10.74 21.95 -19.08
N ILE A 316 11.27 22.51 -17.99
CA ILE A 316 10.98 23.89 -17.56
C ILE A 316 11.60 24.89 -18.53
N GLU A 317 12.86 24.70 -18.91
CA GLU A 317 13.61 25.59 -19.82
C GLU A 317 13.03 25.61 -21.25
N ASN A 318 12.60 24.45 -21.75
CA ASN A 318 12.06 24.32 -23.11
C ASN A 318 10.66 24.92 -23.27
N GLN A 319 9.94 25.16 -22.17
CA GLN A 319 8.59 25.69 -22.18
C GLN A 319 8.59 27.20 -21.90
N LYS A 320 8.27 28.01 -22.92
CA LYS A 320 8.25 29.49 -22.83
C LYS A 320 7.43 30.04 -21.66
N ARG A 321 6.37 29.35 -21.25
CA ARG A 321 5.50 29.70 -20.12
C ARG A 321 6.19 29.66 -18.74
N PHE A 322 7.37 29.03 -18.65
CA PHE A 322 8.16 28.94 -17.41
C PHE A 322 9.48 29.71 -17.49
N SER A 323 9.66 30.59 -18.48
CA SER A 323 10.90 31.36 -18.64
C SER A 323 11.28 32.16 -17.40
N THR A 324 10.29 32.72 -16.68
CA THR A 324 10.54 33.42 -15.42
C THR A 324 11.02 32.44 -14.34
N LEU A 325 10.35 31.29 -14.18
CA LEU A 325 10.75 30.26 -13.22
C LEU A 325 12.17 29.73 -13.50
N ALA A 326 12.49 29.41 -14.76
CA ALA A 326 13.80 28.91 -15.17
C ALA A 326 14.92 29.88 -14.76
N ARG A 327 14.73 31.18 -15.02
CA ARG A 327 15.66 32.23 -14.58
C ARG A 327 15.84 32.25 -13.06
N LEU A 328 14.74 32.21 -12.31
CA LEU A 328 14.75 32.29 -10.84
C LEU A 328 15.42 31.04 -10.20
N LEU A 329 15.21 29.85 -10.77
CA LEU A 329 15.88 28.62 -10.32
C LEU A 329 17.41 28.74 -10.45
N LYS A 330 17.88 29.31 -11.56
CA LYS A 330 19.30 29.53 -11.82
C LYS A 330 19.90 30.62 -10.91
N GLU A 331 19.19 31.72 -10.70
CA GLU A 331 19.65 32.82 -9.83
C GLU A 331 19.76 32.40 -8.36
N THR A 332 18.93 31.45 -7.92
CA THR A 332 18.95 30.92 -6.54
C THR A 332 19.81 29.67 -6.35
N GLY A 333 20.36 29.10 -7.44
CA GLY A 333 21.11 27.85 -7.42
C GLY A 333 20.26 26.59 -7.16
N LEU A 334 18.93 26.71 -7.22
CA LEU A 334 18.00 25.58 -7.03
C LEU A 334 17.89 24.69 -8.27
N ASP A 335 18.41 25.13 -9.42
CA ASP A 335 18.62 24.33 -10.61
C ASP A 335 19.57 23.14 -10.37
N LEU A 336 20.62 23.31 -9.57
CA LEU A 336 21.60 22.25 -9.27
C LEU A 336 20.98 20.97 -8.67
N PRO A 337 20.20 21.02 -7.57
CA PRO A 337 19.56 19.83 -7.04
C PRO A 337 18.51 19.26 -8.00
N LEU A 338 17.82 20.10 -8.78
CA LEU A 338 16.80 19.68 -9.75
C LEU A 338 17.37 19.03 -11.03
N ALA A 339 18.65 19.28 -11.35
CA ALA A 339 19.36 18.62 -12.43
C ALA A 339 19.89 17.21 -12.05
N SER A 340 19.83 16.85 -10.76
CA SER A 340 20.34 15.56 -10.29
C SER A 340 19.50 14.39 -10.82
N SER A 341 20.17 13.35 -11.33
CA SER A 341 19.56 12.09 -11.71
C SER A 341 19.39 11.10 -10.54
N ARG A 342 19.93 11.42 -9.37
CA ARG A 342 19.90 10.52 -8.20
C ARG A 342 18.63 10.66 -7.37
N ASN A 343 18.00 11.83 -7.43
CA ASN A 343 16.84 12.17 -6.63
C ASN A 343 15.66 12.42 -7.54
N THR A 344 14.47 11.98 -7.13
CA THR A 344 13.23 12.32 -7.81
C THR A 344 12.56 13.51 -7.13
N PHE A 345 11.93 14.39 -7.91
CA PHE A 345 11.21 15.55 -7.38
C PHE A 345 9.84 15.70 -8.03
N THR A 346 8.94 16.42 -7.35
CA THR A 346 7.70 16.92 -7.92
C THR A 346 7.71 18.42 -7.81
N ILE A 347 7.74 19.12 -8.94
CA ILE A 347 7.77 20.59 -8.96
C ILE A 347 6.40 21.13 -9.35
N PHE A 348 5.88 22.05 -8.55
CA PHE A 348 4.71 22.85 -8.86
C PHE A 348 5.17 24.14 -9.52
N ALA A 349 5.33 24.12 -10.84
CA ALA A 349 5.92 25.21 -11.62
C ALA A 349 4.91 26.35 -11.88
N PRO A 350 5.09 27.55 -11.29
CA PRO A 350 4.24 28.70 -11.58
C PRO A 350 4.52 29.22 -12.99
N VAL A 351 3.46 29.42 -13.78
CA VAL A 351 3.57 30.06 -15.10
C VAL A 351 4.00 31.52 -14.98
N ASN A 352 4.49 32.12 -16.07
CA ASN A 352 4.98 33.50 -16.09
C ASN A 352 3.98 34.50 -15.47
N GLU A 353 2.68 34.33 -15.75
CA GLU A 353 1.61 35.18 -15.24
C GLU A 353 1.47 35.11 -13.71
N ALA A 354 1.84 33.98 -13.09
CA ALA A 354 1.79 33.80 -11.64
C ALA A 354 2.76 34.73 -10.89
N TRP A 355 3.83 35.17 -11.56
CA TRP A 355 4.86 36.03 -11.00
C TRP A 355 4.54 37.54 -11.08
N GLU A 356 3.43 37.90 -11.75
CA GLU A 356 2.98 39.29 -11.89
C GLU A 356 2.14 39.78 -10.71
N GLU A 357 1.88 38.92 -9.72
CA GLU A 357 1.19 39.26 -8.49
C GLU A 357 2.16 39.78 -7.41
N GLU A 358 1.74 40.78 -6.64
CA GLU A 358 2.47 41.21 -5.44
C GLU A 358 2.29 40.17 -4.31
N PRO A 359 3.33 39.95 -3.46
CA PRO A 359 4.60 40.68 -3.39
C PRO A 359 5.70 40.17 -4.35
N TYR A 360 5.43 39.12 -5.12
CA TYR A 360 6.45 38.44 -5.94
C TYR A 360 6.98 39.29 -7.08
N LYS A 361 6.11 40.07 -7.72
CA LYS A 361 6.50 41.00 -8.78
C LYS A 361 7.54 42.01 -8.30
N SER A 362 7.40 42.55 -7.10
CA SER A 362 8.39 43.45 -6.51
C SER A 362 9.67 42.71 -6.10
N LEU A 363 9.53 41.50 -5.54
CA LEU A 363 10.66 40.66 -5.12
C LEU A 363 11.59 40.32 -6.29
N ILE A 364 11.06 39.91 -7.44
CA ILE A 364 11.87 39.50 -8.60
C ILE A 364 12.48 40.68 -9.37
N LYS A 365 12.07 41.92 -9.09
CA LYS A 365 12.62 43.13 -9.73
C LYS A 365 13.84 43.69 -9.00
N LYS A 366 13.99 43.39 -7.70
CA LYS A 366 15.09 43.85 -6.86
C LYS A 366 15.68 42.67 -6.10
N LEU A 367 16.50 41.89 -6.80
CA LEU A 367 17.28 40.80 -6.20
C LEU A 367 18.59 41.36 -5.67
N ASP A 368 18.60 41.72 -4.39
CA ASP A 368 19.82 41.80 -3.58
C ASP A 368 20.07 40.45 -2.87
N ASP A 369 21.13 40.35 -2.08
CA ASP A 369 21.49 39.09 -1.39
C ASP A 369 20.35 38.60 -0.48
N SER A 370 19.67 39.51 0.23
CA SER A 370 18.51 39.20 1.08
C SER A 370 17.28 38.77 0.28
N GLY A 371 17.03 39.41 -0.86
CA GLY A 371 16.00 39.04 -1.81
C GLY A 371 16.23 37.65 -2.41
N THR A 372 17.50 37.25 -2.61
CA THR A 372 17.88 35.93 -3.14
C THR A 372 17.57 34.82 -2.13
N GLU A 373 17.88 35.01 -0.84
CA GLU A 373 17.50 34.06 0.22
C GLU A 373 15.97 33.92 0.34
N THR A 374 15.27 35.06 0.29
CA THR A 374 13.79 35.09 0.33
C THR A 374 13.20 34.34 -0.87
N LEU A 375 13.74 34.57 -2.07
CA LEU A 375 13.32 33.91 -3.29
C LEU A 375 13.61 32.41 -3.25
N TYR A 376 14.76 31.99 -2.72
CA TYR A 376 15.07 30.58 -2.50
C TYR A 376 14.00 29.92 -1.63
N GLY A 377 13.61 30.56 -0.51
CA GLY A 377 12.52 30.07 0.34
C GLY A 377 11.18 29.94 -0.40
N VAL A 378 10.84 30.89 -1.26
CA VAL A 378 9.63 30.83 -2.12
C VAL A 378 9.72 29.65 -3.10
N LEU A 379 10.81 29.51 -3.84
CA LEU A 379 10.98 28.44 -4.84
C LEU A 379 11.06 27.06 -4.19
N ALA A 380 11.72 26.95 -3.04
CA ALA A 380 11.86 25.71 -2.30
C ALA A 380 10.51 25.10 -1.87
N ARG A 381 9.46 25.91 -1.73
CA ARG A 381 8.09 25.44 -1.44
C ARG A 381 7.40 24.80 -2.64
N HIS A 382 7.87 25.13 -3.85
CA HIS A 382 7.34 24.56 -5.09
C HIS A 382 7.98 23.21 -5.41
N VAL A 383 9.06 22.82 -4.74
CA VAL A 383 9.77 21.57 -4.97
C VAL A 383 9.50 20.60 -3.83
N ILE A 384 8.90 19.46 -4.16
CA ILE A 384 8.63 18.35 -3.24
C ILE A 384 9.63 17.23 -3.49
N VAL A 385 10.16 16.63 -2.42
CA VAL A 385 11.04 15.46 -2.51
C VAL A 385 10.22 14.22 -2.86
N GLY A 386 10.65 13.50 -3.90
CA GLY A 386 9.98 12.31 -4.44
C GLY A 386 9.07 12.62 -5.62
N LYS A 387 8.78 11.59 -6.41
CA LYS A 387 7.78 11.64 -7.49
C LYS A 387 6.40 11.34 -6.90
N HIS A 388 5.54 12.37 -6.85
CA HIS A 388 4.19 12.31 -6.30
C HIS A 388 3.19 12.63 -7.40
N VAL A 389 2.48 11.62 -7.84
CA VAL A 389 1.44 11.74 -8.88
C VAL A 389 0.26 12.52 -8.30
N SER A 390 -0.16 13.61 -8.94
CA SER A 390 -1.16 14.55 -8.39
C SER A 390 -2.54 13.95 -8.09
N GLU A 391 -2.85 12.77 -8.63
CA GLU A 391 -4.13 12.08 -8.46
C GLU A 391 -4.12 10.99 -7.37
N ASN A 392 -2.93 10.51 -6.99
CA ASN A 392 -2.77 9.41 -6.04
C ASN A 392 -2.77 9.78 -4.56
N PRO A 393 -2.30 10.97 -4.11
CA PRO A 393 -2.20 11.23 -2.69
C PRO A 393 -3.57 11.16 -2.05
N LYS A 394 -3.62 10.52 -0.87
CA LYS A 394 -4.81 10.63 -0.02
C LYS A 394 -5.08 12.12 0.20
N PRO A 395 -6.35 12.56 0.22
CA PRO A 395 -6.68 13.90 0.69
C PRO A 395 -5.93 14.13 2.00
N TYR A 396 -5.20 15.24 2.09
CA TYR A 396 -4.37 15.60 3.26
C TYR A 396 -3.06 14.82 3.44
N ASN A 397 -2.53 14.16 2.39
CA ASN A 397 -1.16 13.65 2.46
C ASN A 397 -0.18 14.80 2.69
N LYS A 398 0.56 14.70 3.81
CA LYS A 398 1.61 15.64 4.20
C LYS A 398 2.84 15.40 3.33
N LEU A 399 2.93 16.10 2.21
CA LEU A 399 4.14 16.10 1.39
C LEU A 399 5.14 17.09 1.98
N ARG A 400 6.44 16.77 1.91
CA ARG A 400 7.49 17.68 2.38
C ARG A 400 8.16 18.37 1.20
N THR A 401 8.10 19.68 1.23
CA THR A 401 8.93 20.51 0.36
C THR A 401 10.41 20.33 0.71
N ILE A 402 11.33 20.69 -0.17
CA ILE A 402 12.77 20.69 0.15
C ILE A 402 13.12 21.66 1.29
N HIS A 403 12.27 22.67 1.52
CA HIS A 403 12.32 23.57 2.68
C HIS A 403 11.84 22.90 3.98
N GLY A 404 11.36 21.65 3.93
CA GLY A 404 10.81 20.92 5.06
C GLY A 404 9.37 21.30 5.44
N ALA A 405 8.81 22.34 4.83
CA ALA A 405 7.43 22.79 5.05
C ALA A 405 6.43 21.77 4.49
N PRO A 406 5.34 21.45 5.21
CA PRO A 406 4.36 20.46 4.79
C PRO A 406 3.32 21.02 3.84
N ILE A 407 3.22 20.50 2.63
CA ILE A 407 2.25 20.93 1.62
C ILE A 407 1.14 19.90 1.42
N TYR A 408 -0.08 20.39 1.23
CA TYR A 408 -1.28 19.58 1.13
C TYR A 408 -1.82 19.56 -0.29
N LEU A 409 -1.88 18.37 -0.87
CA LEU A 409 -2.65 18.12 -2.08
C LEU A 409 -4.11 17.85 -1.68
N THR A 410 -5.02 18.66 -2.22
CA THR A 410 -6.46 18.54 -1.98
C THR A 410 -7.15 18.17 -3.29
N GLN A 411 -7.88 17.06 -3.27
CA GLN A 411 -8.64 16.59 -4.42
C GLN A 411 -10.08 17.09 -4.30
N GLY A 412 -10.53 17.91 -5.26
CA GLY A 412 -11.94 18.31 -5.41
C GLY A 412 -12.62 17.59 -6.57
N GLU A 413 -13.95 17.69 -6.68
CA GLU A 413 -14.78 16.94 -7.64
C GLU A 413 -14.45 17.13 -9.14
N ALA A 414 -13.64 18.12 -9.51
CA ALA A 414 -13.32 18.39 -10.92
C ALA A 414 -11.85 18.74 -11.24
N LYS A 415 -10.98 19.05 -10.27
CA LYS A 415 -9.53 19.37 -10.48
C LYS A 415 -8.72 19.13 -9.20
N SER A 416 -7.52 18.58 -9.32
CA SER A 416 -6.53 18.57 -8.23
C SER A 416 -6.10 20.01 -7.93
N LYS A 417 -6.16 20.40 -6.66
CA LYS A 417 -5.64 21.67 -6.16
C LYS A 417 -4.49 21.41 -5.21
N ILE A 418 -3.53 22.31 -5.16
CA ILE A 418 -2.46 22.30 -4.16
C ILE A 418 -2.60 23.53 -3.27
N SER A 419 -2.83 23.34 -1.97
CA SER A 419 -3.06 24.45 -1.04
C SER A 419 -4.07 25.51 -1.55
N GLY A 420 -5.17 25.05 -2.18
CA GLY A 420 -6.19 25.92 -2.79
C GLY A 420 -5.86 26.47 -4.19
N ILE A 421 -4.62 26.33 -4.65
CA ILE A 421 -4.15 26.75 -5.98
C ILE A 421 -4.55 25.71 -7.03
N ARG A 422 -5.06 26.20 -8.16
CA ARG A 422 -5.45 25.36 -9.29
C ARG A 422 -4.21 24.86 -10.04
N ILE A 423 -4.12 23.55 -10.22
CA ILE A 423 -3.18 22.93 -11.16
C ILE A 423 -3.76 23.10 -12.58
N LEU A 424 -2.99 23.72 -13.47
CA LEU A 424 -3.35 24.00 -14.86
C LEU A 424 -3.10 22.77 -15.75
N GLU A 425 -1.98 22.10 -15.51
CA GLU A 425 -1.55 20.88 -16.18
C GLU A 425 -0.77 20.05 -15.16
N SER A 426 -1.05 18.75 -15.10
CA SER A 426 -0.54 17.89 -14.05
C SER A 426 0.29 16.73 -14.57
N ASP A 427 1.34 16.42 -13.82
CA ASP A 427 2.20 15.26 -13.96
C ASP A 427 2.83 15.13 -15.36
N THR A 428 3.38 16.22 -15.89
CA THR A 428 4.26 16.15 -17.05
C THR A 428 5.53 15.39 -16.64
N GLU A 429 5.83 14.34 -17.39
CA GLU A 429 6.80 13.31 -17.04
C GLU A 429 8.24 13.73 -17.39
N ALA A 430 9.15 13.60 -16.42
CA ALA A 430 10.60 13.78 -16.57
C ALA A 430 11.33 12.56 -16.01
N PHE A 431 12.55 12.25 -16.48
CA PHE A 431 13.25 11.07 -15.96
C PHE A 431 13.54 11.14 -14.45
N ASN A 432 13.68 12.35 -13.90
CA ASN A 432 13.92 12.60 -12.49
C ASN A 432 12.72 13.23 -11.75
N GLY A 433 11.50 13.14 -12.29
CA GLY A 433 10.33 13.61 -11.55
C GLY A 433 9.10 13.99 -12.36
N LEU A 434 8.26 14.83 -11.74
CA LEU A 434 7.05 15.39 -12.35
C LEU A 434 7.03 16.91 -12.32
N VAL A 435 6.56 17.53 -13.40
CA VAL A 435 6.22 18.95 -13.47
C VAL A 435 4.69 19.11 -13.41
N ASN A 436 4.23 19.91 -12.46
CA ASN A 436 2.84 20.32 -12.29
C ASN A 436 2.73 21.82 -12.49
N ALA A 437 2.09 22.27 -13.57
CA ALA A 437 1.97 23.68 -13.82
C ALA A 437 0.87 24.31 -12.96
N ILE A 438 1.17 25.43 -12.30
CA ILE A 438 0.22 26.13 -11.44
C ILE A 438 0.02 27.58 -11.89
N GLY A 439 -1.17 28.12 -11.63
CA GLY A 439 -1.55 29.48 -12.04
C GLY A 439 -1.14 30.59 -11.08
N SER A 440 -0.66 30.25 -9.87
CA SER A 440 -0.30 31.21 -8.83
C SER A 440 0.91 30.70 -8.05
N VAL A 441 1.74 31.60 -7.54
CA VAL A 441 2.85 31.25 -6.64
C VAL A 441 2.30 30.79 -5.28
N ILE A 442 2.90 29.75 -4.70
CA ILE A 442 2.54 29.24 -3.36
C ILE A 442 2.90 30.29 -2.30
N LYS A 443 1.90 30.74 -1.53
CA LYS A 443 1.98 31.86 -0.57
C LYS A 443 2.70 31.53 0.73
N ASP A 444 3.20 32.58 1.40
CA ASP A 444 3.83 32.58 2.73
C ASP A 444 2.90 33.27 3.76
N PRO A 445 2.73 32.74 4.99
CA PRO A 445 2.97 31.35 5.36
C PRO A 445 2.07 30.44 4.55
N MET A 446 2.50 29.19 4.36
CA MET A 446 1.52 28.12 4.23
C MET A 446 0.80 28.11 5.58
N GLU A 447 -0.26 28.92 5.70
CA GLU A 447 -1.17 28.82 6.83
C GLU A 447 -1.53 27.34 6.90
N LEU A 448 -1.12 26.71 7.99
CA LEU A 448 -1.81 25.51 8.46
C LEU A 448 -3.28 25.88 8.32
N PRO A 449 -4.12 25.13 7.59
CA PRO A 449 -5.53 25.39 7.61
C PRO A 449 -5.89 25.58 9.09
N GLU A 450 -6.51 26.71 9.46
CA GLU A 450 -6.74 27.10 10.87
C GLU A 450 -7.60 26.09 11.67
N LYS A 451 -7.80 24.89 11.12
CA LYS A 451 -8.56 23.75 11.60
C LYS A 451 -7.86 22.40 11.36
N ASP A 452 -6.57 22.37 11.01
CA ASP A 452 -5.82 21.13 10.80
C ASP A 452 -5.11 20.70 12.07
N ILE A 453 -5.91 20.01 12.88
CA ILE A 453 -5.55 19.42 14.15
C ILE A 453 -4.51 18.31 13.91
N THR A 454 -3.30 18.39 14.47
CA THR A 454 -2.24 17.39 14.26
C THR A 454 -2.20 16.33 15.37
N THR A 455 -1.46 15.23 15.16
CA THR A 455 -1.15 14.25 16.21
C THR A 455 -0.37 14.89 17.36
N VAL A 456 0.51 15.86 17.07
CA VAL A 456 1.23 16.62 18.11
C VAL A 456 0.27 17.50 18.90
N ASP A 457 -0.72 18.14 18.25
CA ASP A 457 -1.77 18.88 18.96
C ASP A 457 -2.64 17.98 19.83
N ALA A 458 -2.90 16.74 19.37
CA ALA A 458 -3.60 15.73 20.16
C ALA A 458 -2.79 15.33 21.41
N ILE A 459 -1.47 15.13 21.23
CA ILE A 459 -0.53 14.81 22.31
C ILE A 459 -0.49 15.95 23.34
N LEU A 460 -0.28 17.18 22.88
CA LEU A 460 -0.24 18.37 23.74
C LEU A 460 -1.58 18.59 24.46
N PHE A 461 -2.70 18.37 23.78
CA PHE A 461 -4.04 18.46 24.39
C PHE A 461 -4.21 17.43 25.51
N VAL A 462 -3.79 16.18 25.28
CA VAL A 462 -3.89 15.08 26.26
C VAL A 462 -2.95 15.32 27.44
N GLN A 463 -1.69 15.71 27.18
CA GLN A 463 -0.72 16.05 28.22
C GLN A 463 -1.22 17.19 29.11
N LYS A 464 -1.76 18.26 28.51
CA LYS A 464 -2.35 19.39 29.24
C LYS A 464 -3.58 18.98 30.05
N SER A 465 -4.46 18.16 29.47
CA SER A 465 -5.65 17.64 30.16
C SER A 465 -5.29 16.76 31.37
N LEU A 466 -4.26 15.92 31.24
CA LEU A 466 -3.71 15.11 32.31
C LEU A 466 -3.09 15.96 33.42
N GLN A 467 -2.34 17.00 33.06
CA GLN A 467 -1.71 17.90 34.02
C GLN A 467 -2.75 18.66 34.84
N GLU A 468 -3.64 19.42 34.18
CA GLU A 468 -4.67 20.24 34.84
C GLU A 468 -5.59 19.42 35.73
N SER A 469 -5.97 18.23 35.29
CA SER A 469 -6.91 17.38 36.04
C SER A 469 -6.22 16.57 37.14
N SER A 470 -4.92 16.24 37.01
CA SER A 470 -4.15 15.61 38.10
C SER A 470 -3.87 16.60 39.23
N GLU A 471 -3.63 17.87 38.93
CA GLU A 471 -3.46 18.91 39.97
C GLU A 471 -4.71 19.08 40.85
N LEU A 472 -5.90 18.98 40.25
CA LEU A 472 -7.18 18.98 40.99
C LEU A 472 -7.36 17.70 41.83
N TYR A 473 -6.94 16.55 41.28
CA TYR A 473 -7.00 15.27 41.99
C TYR A 473 -6.10 15.28 43.23
N ASP A 474 -4.87 15.78 43.11
CA ASP A 474 -3.88 15.80 44.19
C ASP A 474 -4.27 16.77 45.33
N LYS A 475 -5.12 17.76 45.03
CA LYS A 475 -5.74 18.66 46.03
C LYS A 475 -6.95 18.06 46.74
N GLY A 476 -7.36 16.85 46.38
CA GLY A 476 -8.57 16.20 46.90
C GLY A 476 -9.88 16.70 46.28
N GLU A 477 -9.81 17.52 45.21
CA GLU A 477 -10.97 18.05 44.48
C GLU A 477 -11.42 17.06 43.40
N TYR A 478 -11.80 15.85 43.82
CA TYR A 478 -12.07 14.72 42.91
C TYR A 478 -13.22 14.98 41.95
N GLU A 479 -14.27 15.69 42.38
CA GLU A 479 -15.39 16.05 41.50
C GLU A 479 -14.95 17.01 40.40
N ALA A 480 -14.14 18.02 40.73
CA ALA A 480 -13.63 18.98 39.75
C ALA A 480 -12.65 18.33 38.76
N SER A 481 -11.78 17.45 39.26
CA SER A 481 -10.87 16.63 38.44
C SER A 481 -11.65 15.76 37.45
N TRP A 482 -12.67 15.05 37.94
CA TRP A 482 -13.54 14.20 37.12
C TRP A 482 -14.28 15.02 36.06
N ARG A 483 -14.96 16.12 36.43
CA ARG A 483 -15.67 16.99 35.46
C ARG A 483 -14.75 17.54 34.38
N ASN A 484 -13.51 17.86 34.72
CA ASN A 484 -12.51 18.31 33.74
C ASN A 484 -12.15 17.19 32.75
N TYR A 485 -11.86 15.97 33.22
CA TYR A 485 -11.61 14.82 32.35
C TYR A 485 -12.79 14.49 31.42
N ILE A 486 -14.03 14.59 31.91
CA ILE A 486 -15.24 14.35 31.11
C ILE A 486 -15.40 15.41 30.01
N SER A 487 -15.22 16.70 30.36
CA SER A 487 -15.29 17.80 29.40
C SER A 487 -14.21 17.70 28.33
N ARG A 488 -12.95 17.50 28.75
CA ARG A 488 -11.79 17.33 27.86
C ARG A 488 -11.90 16.06 27.01
N GLY A 489 -12.47 14.98 27.55
CA GLY A 489 -12.72 13.74 26.81
C GLY A 489 -13.75 13.91 25.70
N ASN A 490 -14.84 14.65 25.95
CA ASN A 490 -15.82 14.99 24.92
C ASN A 490 -15.21 15.88 23.83
N GLU A 491 -14.44 16.90 24.22
CA GLU A 491 -13.73 17.76 23.30
C GLU A 491 -12.72 16.94 22.45
N PHE A 492 -12.00 16.01 23.08
CA PHE A 492 -11.06 15.13 22.42
C PHE A 492 -11.74 14.24 21.37
N LEU A 493 -12.84 13.57 21.74
CA LEU A 493 -13.57 12.70 20.81
C LEU A 493 -14.17 13.48 19.63
N THR A 494 -14.55 14.73 19.85
CA THR A 494 -15.11 15.60 18.81
C THR A 494 -14.03 16.06 17.83
N LYS A 495 -12.85 16.42 18.34
CA LYS A 495 -11.78 17.06 17.54
C LYS A 495 -10.70 16.09 17.03
N TYR A 496 -10.37 15.04 17.78
CA TYR A 496 -9.16 14.24 17.58
C TYR A 496 -9.42 12.73 17.39
N SER A 497 -10.68 12.27 17.39
CA SER A 497 -11.02 10.83 17.32
C SER A 497 -10.47 10.09 16.10
N GLN A 498 -10.20 10.79 15.00
CA GLN A 498 -9.55 10.23 13.81
C GLN A 498 -8.11 9.74 14.02
N PHE A 499 -7.45 10.17 15.10
CA PHE A 499 -6.06 9.79 15.40
C PHE A 499 -5.91 8.52 16.23
N ILE A 500 -7.01 7.99 16.77
CA ILE A 500 -7.02 6.83 17.66
C ILE A 500 -7.88 5.69 17.09
N SER A 501 -7.64 4.47 17.54
CA SER A 501 -8.44 3.32 17.11
C SER A 501 -9.91 3.42 17.58
N SER A 502 -10.80 2.74 16.87
CA SER A 502 -12.22 2.63 17.25
C SER A 502 -12.40 2.00 18.63
N GLY A 503 -11.54 1.04 19.00
CA GLY A 503 -11.52 0.42 20.32
C GLY A 503 -11.23 1.41 21.44
N GLN A 504 -10.24 2.31 21.27
CA GLN A 504 -9.94 3.35 22.26
C GLN A 504 -11.02 4.43 22.31
N SER A 505 -11.58 4.81 21.15
CA SER A 505 -12.70 5.74 21.09
C SER A 505 -13.90 5.24 21.90
N ASN A 506 -14.17 3.93 21.85
CA ASN A 506 -15.25 3.31 22.61
C ASN A 506 -14.93 3.25 24.12
N LYS A 507 -13.70 2.91 24.49
CA LYS A 507 -13.27 2.96 25.91
C LYS A 507 -13.43 4.36 26.50
N LEU A 508 -13.00 5.40 25.77
CA LEU A 508 -13.11 6.77 26.21
C LEU A 508 -14.59 7.22 26.33
N ARG A 509 -15.46 6.84 25.39
CA ARG A 509 -16.91 7.11 25.52
C ARG A 509 -17.51 6.43 26.74
N ASN A 510 -17.16 5.16 27.01
CA ASN A 510 -17.73 4.43 28.14
C ASN A 510 -17.38 5.08 29.48
N VAL A 511 -16.19 5.68 29.60
CA VAL A 511 -15.78 6.42 30.81
C VAL A 511 -16.47 7.80 30.90
N ILE A 512 -16.82 8.42 29.77
CA ILE A 512 -17.45 9.74 29.71
C ILE A 512 -18.94 9.71 30.08
N PHE A 513 -19.63 8.60 29.82
CA PHE A 513 -21.09 8.48 29.91
C PHE A 513 -21.57 7.56 31.05
N ASP A 514 -20.73 7.29 32.05
CA ASP A 514 -21.11 6.50 33.23
C ASP A 514 -21.80 7.41 34.27
N ASP A 515 -23.11 7.22 34.47
CA ASP A 515 -23.96 8.05 35.36
C ASP A 515 -24.17 7.35 36.71
N GLN A 516 -23.38 7.61 37.79
CA GLN A 516 -23.70 7.24 39.21
C GLN A 516 -22.78 7.97 40.26
N PRO A 517 -23.11 8.02 41.59
CA PRO A 517 -22.78 9.15 42.47
C PRO A 517 -21.52 9.06 43.39
N VAL A 518 -20.79 10.18 43.43
CA VAL A 518 -19.90 10.83 44.43
C VAL A 518 -18.78 10.02 45.14
N ALA A 519 -19.01 8.81 45.66
CA ALA A 519 -17.92 8.01 46.24
C ALA A 519 -17.01 7.36 45.17
N GLN A 520 -17.48 7.39 43.92
CA GLN A 520 -16.88 6.76 42.74
C GLN A 520 -15.94 7.72 41.97
N LEU A 521 -16.01 9.02 42.24
CA LEU A 521 -15.28 10.08 41.50
C LEU A 521 -13.75 9.94 41.55
N ALA A 522 -13.18 9.46 42.65
CA ALA A 522 -11.74 9.22 42.75
C ALA A 522 -11.31 8.00 41.90
N ALA A 523 -12.10 6.92 41.91
CA ALA A 523 -11.85 5.72 41.10
C ALA A 523 -12.09 5.98 39.61
N GLU A 524 -13.06 6.81 39.27
CA GLU A 524 -13.37 7.20 37.89
C GLU A 524 -12.38 8.23 37.35
N ALA A 525 -11.93 9.20 38.15
CA ALA A 525 -10.83 10.09 37.78
C ALA A 525 -9.53 9.31 37.56
N TRP A 526 -9.27 8.28 38.38
CA TRP A 526 -8.14 7.37 38.17
C TRP A 526 -8.27 6.55 36.87
N THR A 527 -9.46 6.04 36.58
CA THR A 527 -9.75 5.28 35.36
C THR A 527 -9.65 6.16 34.11
N SER A 528 -10.18 7.38 34.16
CA SER A 528 -10.06 8.40 33.12
C SER A 528 -8.60 8.77 32.88
N ARG A 529 -7.84 9.06 33.94
CA ARG A 529 -6.41 9.33 33.88
C ARG A 529 -5.65 8.21 33.17
N ASN A 530 -5.93 6.94 33.49
CA ASN A 530 -5.26 5.81 32.85
C ASN A 530 -5.65 5.65 31.38
N ALA A 531 -6.92 5.88 31.01
CA ALA A 531 -7.34 5.88 29.60
C ALA A 531 -6.62 6.97 28.79
N PHE A 532 -6.47 8.18 29.35
CA PHE A 532 -5.70 9.26 28.71
C PHE A 532 -4.19 8.94 28.64
N ARG A 533 -3.63 8.21 29.60
CA ARG A 533 -2.22 7.75 29.56
C ARG A 533 -1.99 6.67 28.50
N ASP A 534 -2.92 5.73 28.36
CA ASP A 534 -2.87 4.72 27.31
C ASP A 534 -2.98 5.35 25.91
N LEU A 535 -3.83 6.37 25.79
CA LEU A 535 -3.98 7.15 24.57
C LEU A 535 -2.71 7.96 24.26
N LEU A 536 -2.11 8.62 25.26
CA LEU A 536 -0.82 9.31 25.10
C LEU A 536 0.25 8.34 24.59
N ARG A 537 0.34 7.15 25.19
CA ARG A 537 1.31 6.12 24.81
C ARG A 537 1.11 5.62 23.37
N GLU A 538 -0.13 5.49 22.91
CA GLU A 538 -0.45 5.12 21.52
C GLU A 538 -0.06 6.24 20.53
N LEU A 539 -0.27 7.50 20.92
CA LEU A 539 0.12 8.65 20.11
C LEU A 539 1.65 8.81 20.04
N GLU A 540 2.36 8.67 21.17
CA GLU A 540 3.82 8.71 21.25
C GLU A 540 4.44 7.57 20.41
N GLN A 541 3.93 6.33 20.54
CA GLN A 541 4.38 5.19 19.71
C GLN A 541 4.12 5.38 18.21
N ARG A 542 3.16 6.23 17.84
CA ARG A 542 2.88 6.56 16.45
C ARG A 542 3.85 7.63 15.94
N GLU A 543 4.19 8.61 16.77
CA GLU A 543 5.22 9.61 16.48
C GLU A 543 6.61 8.98 16.37
N ASP A 544 6.98 8.12 17.32
CA ASP A 544 8.25 7.38 17.32
C ASP A 544 8.40 6.51 16.06
N ARG A 545 7.32 5.84 15.62
CA ARG A 545 7.34 5.08 14.35
C ARG A 545 7.54 5.95 13.12
N ILE A 546 7.08 7.20 13.15
CA ILE A 546 7.30 8.17 12.08
C ILE A 546 8.77 8.65 12.09
N VAL A 547 9.35 8.86 13.28
CA VAL A 547 10.75 9.27 13.46
C VAL A 547 11.75 8.14 13.15
N ASP A 548 11.48 6.91 13.58
CA ASP A 548 12.33 5.74 13.31
C ASP A 548 12.36 5.37 11.82
N SER A 549 11.23 5.54 11.12
CA SER A 549 11.19 5.35 9.66
C SER A 549 12.08 6.35 8.90
N TYR A 550 12.31 7.52 9.50
CA TYR A 550 13.15 8.59 8.95
C TYR A 550 14.64 8.36 9.24
N LEU A 551 14.97 7.79 10.41
CA LEU A 551 16.35 7.49 10.81
C LEU A 551 16.93 6.23 10.16
N MET A 552 16.11 5.25 9.77
CA MET A 552 16.58 4.03 9.08
C MET A 552 17.01 4.24 7.61
N GLN A 553 16.85 5.44 7.04
CA GLN A 553 17.24 5.75 5.65
C GLN A 553 18.57 6.50 5.52
N LEU A 554 19.27 6.80 6.62
CA LEU A 554 20.57 7.49 6.59
C LEU A 554 21.73 6.48 6.52
N PRO A 555 22.65 6.58 5.54
CA PRO A 555 23.76 5.65 5.42
C PRO A 555 24.96 6.13 6.22
N GLN A 556 24.93 6.07 7.56
CA GLN A 556 26.16 6.02 8.36
C GLN A 556 25.97 5.26 9.68
N LYS A 557 26.87 4.29 9.89
CA LYS A 557 27.09 3.57 11.15
C LYS A 557 27.50 4.55 12.25
N ALA A 558 26.66 4.74 13.25
CA ALA A 558 27.10 5.05 14.60
C ALA A 558 26.25 4.26 15.59
N ARG A 559 26.90 3.27 16.24
CA ARG A 559 26.39 2.69 17.50
C ARG A 559 26.24 3.82 18.51
N PHE A 560 25.17 3.80 19.30
CA PHE A 560 25.04 4.08 20.74
C PHE A 560 23.51 4.14 20.99
N GLY A 561 22.87 3.55 22.01
CA GLY A 561 23.36 2.93 23.24
C GLY A 561 22.52 3.46 24.41
N ARG A 562 21.46 2.70 24.76
CA ARG A 562 20.48 2.86 25.86
C ARG A 562 19.47 4.00 25.77
#